data_AF-A0A800A671-F1
#
_entry.id   AF-A0A800A671-F1
#
_cell.length_a   1.000
_cell.length_b   1.000
_cell.length_c   1.000
_cell.angle_alpha   90.00
_cell.angle_beta   90.00
_cell.angle_gamma   90.00
#
_symmetry.space_group_name_H-M   'P 1'
#
loop_
_entity.id
_entity.type
_entity.pdbx_description
1 polymer ?
#
loop_
_entity_poly.entity_id
_entity_poly.type
_entity_poly.pdbx_seq_one_letter_code
_entity_poly.pdbx_strand_id
1 'polypeptide(L)'
;MPRRGLQPHRPLLRRRDQRHRRLGSLRLLLRDRVLPPPPRTARNAAGGDLTGAAPRPRLPRRSGCRHRPPQGPLAEGGPGVRRSERRAAVRRWLDAGLVAVDPELLTASALSPRSGAAVTVIAIGKAAPGMCRGAVRALGQVAGVCVTNAPAPVPEGIELFIGDHPLPGERSLAAGRRVLEVARAARGRCIALISGGGSALCELPVPGIGLELLQRAGAALLDGGASIEEINLVRSHLSAIKGGGLARAVSGDLETWVISDVGPAGPEVVASGPTIPRPRNPERVLEILDVYGIPLSFEERAAIA
;
A
#
# COMPACT_ATOMS: atom_id res chain seq x y z
N MET A 1 -39.84 18.49 30.17
CA MET A 1 -39.33 17.36 29.36
C MET A 1 -38.09 17.80 28.60
N PRO A 2 -36.85 17.61 29.12
CA PRO A 2 -35.66 18.10 28.44
C PRO A 2 -35.14 17.11 27.39
N ARG A 3 -34.71 17.66 26.26
CA ARG A 3 -34.15 16.98 25.08
C ARG A 3 -32.84 16.26 25.45
N ARG A 4 -32.76 14.94 25.22
CA ARG A 4 -31.51 14.17 25.33
C ARG A 4 -30.60 14.51 24.15
N GLY A 5 -29.48 15.19 24.45
CA GLY A 5 -28.41 15.45 23.49
C GLY A 5 -27.73 14.16 23.04
N LEU A 6 -27.47 14.05 21.73
CA LEU A 6 -26.60 13.05 21.13
C LEU A 6 -25.18 13.22 21.68
N GLN A 7 -24.69 12.21 22.39
CA GLN A 7 -23.28 12.16 22.77
C GLN A 7 -22.41 11.94 21.52
N PRO A 8 -21.26 12.63 21.38
CA PRO A 8 -20.34 12.36 20.30
C PRO A 8 -19.78 10.94 20.44
N HIS A 9 -19.82 10.18 19.34
CA HIS A 9 -19.28 8.83 19.26
C HIS A 9 -17.81 8.84 19.72
N ARG A 10 -17.56 8.25 20.91
CA ARG A 10 -16.20 7.89 21.33
C ARG A 10 -15.59 7.00 20.25
N PRO A 11 -14.39 7.30 19.72
CA PRO A 11 -13.72 6.40 18.80
C PRO A 11 -13.43 5.08 19.55
N LEU A 12 -14.18 4.05 19.18
CA LEU A 12 -13.96 2.67 19.58
C LEU A 12 -12.66 2.21 18.92
N LEU A 13 -11.50 2.48 19.50
CA LEU A 13 -10.32 1.58 19.55
C LEU A 13 -9.32 2.08 20.59
N ARG A 14 -8.78 1.14 21.36
CA ARG A 14 -7.66 1.40 22.26
C ARG A 14 -6.40 1.60 21.42
N ARG A 15 -5.47 2.44 21.90
CA ARG A 15 -4.11 2.63 21.33
C ARG A 15 -3.32 1.34 21.02
N ARG A 16 -3.78 0.17 21.49
CA ARG A 16 -3.13 -1.15 21.33
C ARG A 16 -3.33 -1.81 19.95
N ASP A 17 -4.24 -1.31 19.11
CA ASP A 17 -4.50 -1.91 17.78
C ASP A 17 -3.68 -1.30 16.63
N GLN A 18 -2.76 -0.38 16.94
CA GLN A 18 -1.70 0.03 16.02
C GLN A 18 -0.47 -0.83 16.30
N ARG A 19 -0.26 -1.91 15.54
CA ARG A 19 1.02 -2.62 15.60
C ARG A 19 2.06 -1.80 14.84
N HIS A 20 2.67 -0.84 15.53
CA HIS A 20 3.96 -0.29 15.11
C HIS A 20 4.99 -1.42 15.19
N ARG A 21 5.29 -2.09 14.07
CA ARG A 21 6.50 -2.92 14.01
C ARG A 21 7.67 -1.98 13.82
N ARG A 22 8.40 -1.70 14.91
CA ARG A 22 9.74 -1.12 14.84
C ARG A 22 10.68 -2.21 14.34
N LEU A 23 11.15 -2.08 13.10
CA LEU A 23 12.32 -2.79 12.59
C LEU A 23 13.47 -1.78 12.58
N GLY A 24 14.14 -1.60 13.73
CA GLY A 24 15.18 -0.57 13.88
C GLY A 24 14.63 0.87 13.76
N SER A 25 15.11 1.62 12.77
CA SER A 25 14.64 2.98 12.41
C SER A 25 13.35 2.99 11.57
N LEU A 26 12.89 1.83 11.09
CA LEU A 26 11.70 1.71 10.26
C LEU A 26 10.41 1.77 11.09
N ARG A 27 9.50 2.69 10.76
CA ARG A 27 8.14 2.75 11.32
C ARG A 27 7.13 2.23 10.32
N LEU A 28 6.83 0.95 10.39
CA LEU A 28 5.88 0.37 9.47
C LEU A 28 4.42 0.63 9.92
N LEU A 29 3.62 1.27 9.06
CA LEU A 29 2.16 1.34 9.22
C LEU A 29 1.51 0.07 8.66
N LEU A 30 1.59 -1.02 9.42
CA LEU A 30 0.69 -2.15 9.22
C LEU A 30 -0.58 -1.87 10.01
N ARG A 31 -1.66 -1.54 9.30
CA ARG A 31 -3.00 -1.58 9.89
C ARG A 31 -3.65 -2.92 9.55
N ASP A 32 -3.18 -3.99 10.17
CA ASP A 32 -3.94 -5.23 10.24
C ASP A 32 -5.18 -4.98 11.10
N ARG A 33 -6.33 -4.71 10.49
CA ARG A 33 -7.60 -4.84 11.19
C ARG A 33 -8.24 -6.17 10.84
N VAL A 34 -8.40 -7.00 11.88
CA VAL A 34 -9.53 -7.91 11.98
C VAL A 34 -10.77 -7.03 11.90
N LEU A 35 -11.53 -7.14 10.80
CA LEU A 35 -12.85 -6.53 10.69
C LEU A 35 -13.68 -6.96 11.91
N PRO A 36 -14.39 -6.05 12.60
CA PRO A 36 -15.32 -6.48 13.64
C PRO A 36 -16.32 -7.46 13.01
N PRO A 37 -16.69 -8.55 13.71
CA PRO A 37 -17.72 -9.43 13.20
C PRO A 37 -18.97 -8.61 12.89
N PRO A 38 -19.72 -8.93 11.82
CA PRO A 38 -20.93 -8.20 11.49
C PRO A 38 -21.81 -8.13 12.74
N PRO A 39 -22.50 -7.00 12.97
CA PRO A 39 -23.39 -6.87 14.11
C PRO A 39 -24.33 -8.07 14.09
N ARG A 40 -24.33 -8.85 15.18
CA ARG A 40 -25.29 -9.94 15.36
C ARG A 40 -26.67 -9.31 15.27
N THR A 41 -27.35 -9.48 14.14
CA THR A 41 -28.79 -9.26 14.06
C THR A 41 -29.38 -10.10 15.18
N ALA A 42 -30.11 -9.46 16.10
CA ALA A 42 -30.71 -10.13 17.24
C ALA A 42 -31.39 -11.42 16.77
N ARG A 43 -30.76 -12.57 17.04
CA ARG A 43 -31.49 -13.83 17.02
C ARG A 43 -32.39 -13.73 18.23
N ASN A 44 -33.69 -13.85 17.97
CA ASN A 44 -34.76 -13.84 18.97
C ASN A 44 -34.30 -14.54 20.25
N ALA A 45 -34.36 -13.80 21.36
CA ALA A 45 -34.27 -14.36 22.68
C ALA A 45 -35.50 -15.26 22.90
N ALA A 46 -35.35 -16.53 22.55
CA ALA A 46 -36.14 -17.61 23.09
C ALA A 46 -35.15 -18.57 23.75
N GLY A 47 -35.11 -18.52 25.08
CA GLY A 47 -34.24 -19.35 25.90
C GLY A 47 -34.57 -20.83 25.73
N GLY A 48 -33.52 -21.64 25.77
CA GLY A 48 -33.59 -23.09 25.77
C GLY A 48 -32.19 -23.62 26.07
N ASP A 49 -31.98 -23.98 27.33
CA ASP A 49 -30.79 -24.61 27.87
C ASP A 49 -30.55 -25.94 27.12
N LEU A 50 -29.36 -26.14 26.54
CA LEU A 50 -28.98 -27.43 25.91
C LEU A 50 -27.50 -27.72 26.19
N THR A 51 -27.23 -28.18 27.40
CA THR A 51 -26.09 -29.04 27.72
C THR A 51 -26.37 -30.44 27.16
N GLY A 52 -25.80 -30.76 25.99
CA GLY A 52 -25.95 -32.10 25.40
C GLY A 52 -25.44 -32.16 23.96
N ALA A 53 -24.22 -32.62 23.76
CA ALA A 53 -23.65 -32.82 22.43
C ALA A 53 -24.23 -34.08 21.77
N ALA A 54 -25.15 -33.90 20.81
CA ALA A 54 -25.56 -34.95 19.88
C ALA A 54 -24.77 -34.83 18.56
N PRO A 55 -24.42 -35.95 17.90
CA PRO A 55 -23.57 -35.94 16.71
C PRO A 55 -24.29 -35.28 15.51
N ARG A 56 -23.54 -34.46 14.75
CA ARG A 56 -24.06 -33.72 13.59
C ARG A 56 -24.53 -34.69 12.49
N PRO A 57 -25.75 -34.53 11.94
CA PRO A 57 -26.19 -35.36 10.81
C PRO A 57 -25.38 -35.02 9.55
N ARG A 58 -24.98 -36.05 8.81
CA ARG A 58 -24.32 -35.92 7.51
C ARG A 58 -25.32 -35.37 6.48
N LEU A 59 -25.04 -34.21 5.90
CA LEU A 59 -25.82 -33.67 4.79
C LEU A 59 -25.57 -34.52 3.52
N PRO A 60 -26.63 -34.94 2.79
CA PRO A 60 -26.44 -35.66 1.53
C PRO A 60 -25.86 -34.72 0.46
N ARG A 61 -24.94 -35.26 -0.35
CA ARG A 61 -24.30 -34.57 -1.48
C ARG A 61 -25.38 -34.14 -2.48
N ARG A 62 -25.58 -32.83 -2.67
CA ARG A 62 -26.49 -32.30 -3.69
C ARG A 62 -25.82 -32.36 -5.08
N SER A 63 -26.24 -33.31 -5.89
CA SER A 63 -26.11 -33.26 -7.34
C SER A 63 -27.11 -32.24 -7.91
N GLY A 64 -26.62 -31.24 -8.66
CA GLY A 64 -27.42 -30.41 -9.58
C GLY A 64 -28.32 -29.35 -8.95
N CYS A 65 -27.76 -28.19 -8.59
CA CYS A 65 -28.56 -27.01 -8.28
C CYS A 65 -28.99 -26.29 -9.58
N ARG A 66 -30.16 -26.65 -10.13
CA ARG A 66 -30.93 -25.71 -10.96
C ARG A 66 -31.75 -24.83 -10.01
N HIS A 67 -31.42 -23.54 -9.93
CA HIS A 67 -32.21 -22.57 -9.17
C HIS A 67 -33.58 -22.40 -9.81
N ARG A 68 -34.59 -23.10 -9.29
CA ARG A 68 -36.00 -22.78 -9.55
C ARG A 68 -36.47 -21.86 -8.41
N PRO A 69 -36.96 -20.63 -8.69
CA PRO A 69 -37.55 -19.81 -7.64
C PRO A 69 -38.80 -20.52 -7.09
N PRO A 70 -39.08 -20.43 -5.78
CA PRO A 70 -40.23 -21.11 -5.18
C PRO A 70 -41.54 -20.55 -5.77
N GLN A 71 -42.36 -21.42 -6.34
CA GLN A 71 -43.69 -21.11 -6.87
C GLN A 71 -44.77 -21.42 -5.81
N GLY A 72 -44.72 -20.72 -4.68
CA GLY A 72 -45.79 -20.72 -3.68
C GLY A 72 -46.50 -19.37 -3.65
N PRO A 73 -47.74 -19.29 -3.10
CA PRO A 73 -48.34 -18.00 -2.80
C PRO A 73 -47.39 -17.21 -1.91
N LEU A 74 -47.35 -15.88 -2.06
CA LEU A 74 -46.52 -14.96 -1.28
C LEU A 74 -46.92 -15.03 0.20
N ALA A 75 -46.54 -16.10 0.89
CA ALA A 75 -46.57 -16.20 2.32
C ALA A 75 -45.64 -15.11 2.85
N GLU A 76 -46.16 -14.30 3.77
CA GLU A 76 -45.44 -13.23 4.45
C GLU A 76 -44.06 -13.73 4.88
N GLY A 77 -43.03 -13.32 4.14
CA GLY A 77 -41.67 -13.70 4.45
C GLY A 77 -41.32 -13.20 5.84
N GLY A 78 -40.97 -14.09 6.76
CA GLY A 78 -40.45 -13.74 8.08
C GLY A 78 -39.40 -12.62 7.96
N PRO A 79 -39.30 -11.70 8.94
CA PRO A 79 -38.95 -10.29 8.78
C PRO A 79 -37.85 -10.06 7.75
N GLY A 80 -38.27 -9.97 6.49
CA GLY A 80 -37.37 -9.94 5.36
C GLY A 80 -36.87 -8.52 5.21
N VAL A 81 -35.64 -8.26 5.64
CA VAL A 81 -34.98 -6.95 5.43
C VAL A 81 -35.17 -6.54 3.97
N ARG A 82 -35.74 -5.35 3.73
CA ARG A 82 -36.06 -4.92 2.36
C ARG A 82 -34.79 -4.87 1.52
N ARG A 83 -34.88 -5.11 0.22
CA ARG A 83 -33.72 -5.04 -0.70
C ARG A 83 -33.00 -3.69 -0.60
N SER A 84 -33.76 -2.60 -0.42
CA SER A 84 -33.25 -1.25 -0.18
C SER A 84 -32.43 -1.14 1.11
N GLU A 85 -32.91 -1.73 2.19
CA GLU A 85 -32.23 -1.75 3.50
C GLU A 85 -30.95 -2.60 3.45
N ARG A 86 -30.96 -3.75 2.76
CA ARG A 86 -29.74 -4.55 2.51
C ARG A 86 -28.71 -3.77 1.69
N ARG A 87 -29.14 -3.08 0.62
CA ARG A 87 -28.25 -2.24 -0.21
C ARG A 87 -27.65 -1.09 0.61
N ALA A 88 -28.46 -0.45 1.45
CA ALA A 88 -27.98 0.62 2.31
C ALA A 88 -26.96 0.11 3.34
N ALA A 89 -27.16 -1.08 3.91
CA ALA A 89 -26.19 -1.70 4.81
C ALA A 89 -24.85 -1.99 4.12
N VAL A 90 -24.88 -2.61 2.93
CA VAL A 90 -23.65 -2.91 2.16
C VAL A 90 -22.90 -1.64 1.78
N ARG A 91 -23.61 -0.59 1.37
CA ARG A 91 -22.99 0.72 1.09
C ARG A 91 -22.28 1.29 2.32
N ARG A 92 -22.95 1.29 3.48
CA ARG A 92 -22.30 1.76 4.72
C ARG A 92 -21.05 0.95 5.07
N TRP A 93 -21.03 -0.35 4.82
CA TRP A 93 -19.84 -1.17 5.06
C TRP A 93 -18.72 -0.85 4.06
N LEU A 94 -19.06 -0.66 2.79
CA LEU A 94 -18.10 -0.22 1.77
C LEU A 94 -17.51 1.14 2.12
N ASP A 95 -18.35 2.13 2.44
CA ASP A 95 -17.94 3.48 2.80
C ASP A 95 -17.02 3.45 4.04
N ALA A 96 -17.38 2.68 5.06
CA ALA A 96 -16.55 2.49 6.24
C ALA A 96 -15.20 1.82 5.90
N GLY A 97 -15.19 0.89 4.95
CA GLY A 97 -13.98 0.26 4.42
C GLY A 97 -13.07 1.27 3.70
N LEU A 98 -13.63 2.06 2.79
CA LEU A 98 -12.90 3.11 2.05
C LEU A 98 -12.30 4.15 2.99
N VAL A 99 -13.08 4.65 3.95
CA VAL A 99 -12.60 5.59 4.97
C VAL A 99 -11.49 4.99 5.82
N ALA A 100 -11.55 3.69 6.11
CA ALA A 100 -10.53 3.02 6.93
C ALA A 100 -9.16 2.91 6.24
N VAL A 101 -9.14 2.95 4.91
CA VAL A 101 -7.94 2.88 4.07
C VAL A 101 -7.65 4.19 3.31
N ASP A 102 -8.36 5.27 3.65
CA ASP A 102 -8.14 6.57 3.02
C ASP A 102 -6.71 7.07 3.30
N PRO A 103 -5.92 7.38 2.26
CA PRO A 103 -4.51 7.70 2.43
C PRO A 103 -4.26 9.01 3.17
N GLU A 104 -5.18 9.97 3.06
CA GLU A 104 -5.07 11.25 3.76
C GLU A 104 -5.33 11.09 5.25
N LEU A 105 -6.43 10.41 5.61
CA LEU A 105 -6.80 10.15 7.01
C LEU A 105 -5.77 9.26 7.71
N LEU A 106 -5.30 8.20 7.03
CA LEU A 106 -4.27 7.32 7.56
C LEU A 106 -2.98 8.10 7.84
N THR A 107 -2.48 8.85 6.85
CA THR A 107 -1.23 9.61 6.99
C THR A 107 -1.35 10.69 8.06
N ALA A 108 -2.47 11.42 8.10
CA ALA A 108 -2.68 12.45 9.13
C ALA A 108 -2.70 11.88 10.55
N SER A 109 -3.26 10.67 10.73
CA SER A 109 -3.31 10.01 12.03
C SER A 109 -1.98 9.38 12.46
N ALA A 110 -1.09 9.12 11.50
CA ALA A 110 0.19 8.47 11.69
C ALA A 110 1.28 9.45 12.14
N LEU A 111 1.28 10.61 11.50
CA LEU A 111 2.32 11.60 11.62
C LEU A 111 2.11 12.44 12.88
N SER A 112 3.21 12.66 13.60
CA SER A 112 3.23 13.54 14.77
C SER A 112 4.14 14.73 14.50
N PRO A 113 3.71 15.97 14.84
CA PRO A 113 4.57 17.15 14.73
C PRO A 113 5.77 17.02 15.68
N ARG A 114 6.92 17.55 15.25
CA ARG A 114 8.13 17.69 16.07
C ARG A 114 8.54 19.17 16.02
N SER A 115 8.86 19.75 17.17
CA SER A 115 9.23 21.16 17.27
C SER A 115 10.50 21.48 16.48
N GLY A 116 10.48 22.61 15.75
CA GLY A 116 11.68 23.30 15.27
C GLY A 116 12.39 22.76 14.02
N ALA A 117 11.91 21.69 13.37
CA ALA A 117 12.56 21.15 12.18
C ALA A 117 11.70 21.31 10.92
N ALA A 118 12.29 21.87 9.86
CA ALA A 118 11.73 21.78 8.52
C ALA A 118 11.54 20.29 8.15
N VAL A 119 10.40 19.98 7.52
CA VAL A 119 10.05 18.62 7.13
C VAL A 119 10.09 18.49 5.62
N THR A 120 10.97 17.61 5.13
CA THR A 120 10.99 17.20 3.73
C THR A 120 10.09 15.99 3.54
N VAL A 121 9.14 16.05 2.61
CA VAL A 121 8.26 14.95 2.24
C VAL A 121 8.64 14.40 0.87
N ILE A 122 8.86 13.09 0.79
CA ILE A 122 9.08 12.37 -0.47
C ILE A 122 7.98 11.34 -0.60
N ALA A 123 7.00 11.59 -1.47
CA ALA A 123 5.86 10.72 -1.67
C ALA A 123 5.94 10.01 -3.02
N ILE A 124 5.77 8.69 -3.03
CA ILE A 124 5.90 7.86 -4.24
C ILE A 124 4.75 6.84 -4.28
N GLY A 125 3.99 6.84 -5.38
CA GLY A 125 2.96 5.85 -5.67
C GLY A 125 1.59 6.46 -5.92
N LYS A 126 0.60 5.61 -6.26
CA LYS A 126 -0.75 6.07 -6.66
C LYS A 126 -1.48 6.85 -5.57
N ALA A 127 -1.21 6.54 -4.30
CA ALA A 127 -1.82 7.22 -3.17
C ALA A 127 -1.02 8.44 -2.67
N ALA A 128 0.15 8.73 -3.28
CA ALA A 128 1.04 9.79 -2.85
C ALA A 128 0.37 11.17 -2.68
N PRO A 129 -0.53 11.63 -3.58
CA PRO A 129 -1.20 12.92 -3.40
C PRO A 129 -2.05 12.98 -2.12
N GLY A 130 -2.79 11.90 -1.81
CA GLY A 130 -3.57 11.80 -0.58
C GLY A 130 -2.68 11.75 0.66
N MET A 131 -1.58 11.01 0.59
CA MET A 131 -0.60 10.97 1.69
C MET A 131 0.02 12.36 1.92
N CYS A 132 0.34 13.13 0.88
CA CYS A 132 0.85 14.50 1.01
C CYS A 132 -0.13 15.43 1.72
N ARG A 133 -1.43 15.38 1.36
CA ARG A 133 -2.46 16.15 2.06
C ARG A 133 -2.57 15.76 3.53
N GLY A 134 -2.45 14.46 3.82
CA GLY A 134 -2.44 13.96 5.20
C GLY A 134 -1.22 14.45 5.98
N ALA A 135 -0.06 14.55 5.33
CA ALA A 135 1.15 15.10 5.92
C ALA A 135 0.99 16.58 6.29
N VAL A 136 0.44 17.39 5.39
CA VAL A 136 0.15 18.82 5.69
C VAL A 136 -0.85 18.95 6.83
N ARG A 137 -1.90 18.11 6.83
CA ARG A 137 -2.89 18.12 7.90
C ARG A 137 -2.30 17.80 9.29
N ALA A 138 -1.30 16.94 9.36
CA ALA A 138 -0.66 16.56 10.62
C ALA A 138 0.48 17.49 11.05
N LEU A 139 1.22 18.04 10.09
CA LEU A 139 2.51 18.70 10.33
C LEU A 139 2.48 20.20 10.03
N GLY A 140 1.43 20.70 9.37
CA GLY A 140 1.38 22.06 8.85
C GLY A 140 2.14 22.19 7.54
N GLN A 141 2.95 23.22 7.40
CA GLN A 141 3.71 23.46 6.18
C GLN A 141 4.81 22.40 5.98
N VAL A 142 4.87 21.83 4.77
CA VAL A 142 5.90 20.85 4.37
C VAL A 142 6.41 21.22 2.97
N ALA A 143 7.58 20.72 2.61
CA ALA A 143 8.12 20.87 1.26
C ALA A 143 8.67 19.54 0.74
N GLY A 144 8.74 19.37 -0.59
CA GLY A 144 9.34 18.19 -1.19
C GLY A 144 8.68 17.79 -2.50
N VAL A 145 8.54 16.48 -2.72
CA VAL A 145 8.16 15.93 -4.03
C VAL A 145 7.11 14.82 -3.89
N CYS A 146 6.19 14.78 -4.84
CA CYS A 146 5.14 13.78 -4.99
C CYS A 146 5.21 13.17 -6.39
N VAL A 147 5.34 11.84 -6.47
CA VAL A 147 5.33 11.09 -7.72
C VAL A 147 4.10 10.19 -7.76
N THR A 148 3.26 10.35 -8.78
CA THR A 148 2.02 9.57 -8.98
C THR A 148 1.78 9.28 -10.46
N ASN A 149 0.69 8.59 -10.80
CA ASN A 149 0.37 8.15 -12.16
C ASN A 149 -0.56 9.09 -12.96
N ALA A 150 -1.13 10.11 -12.32
CA ALA A 150 -2.04 11.06 -12.96
C ALA A 150 -2.04 12.43 -12.27
N PRO A 151 -2.34 13.52 -12.98
CA PRO A 151 -2.48 14.85 -12.38
C PRO A 151 -3.42 14.83 -11.18
N ALA A 152 -3.00 15.43 -10.08
CA ALA A 152 -3.76 15.50 -8.84
C ALA A 152 -3.38 16.76 -8.05
N PRO A 153 -4.30 17.34 -7.27
CA PRO A 153 -3.95 18.43 -6.39
C PRO A 153 -2.99 17.94 -5.31
N VAL A 154 -1.86 18.62 -5.20
CA VAL A 154 -0.88 18.47 -4.11
C VAL A 154 -0.82 19.76 -3.30
N PRO A 155 -0.46 19.68 -2.00
CA PRO A 155 -0.31 20.88 -1.19
C PRO A 155 0.80 21.81 -1.70
N GLU A 156 0.72 23.08 -1.30
CA GLU A 156 1.80 24.05 -1.55
C GLU A 156 3.14 23.55 -0.98
N GLY A 157 4.23 23.82 -1.69
CA GLY A 157 5.58 23.33 -1.34
C GLY A 157 5.88 21.90 -1.81
N ILE A 158 4.89 21.15 -2.31
CA ILE A 158 5.09 19.83 -2.92
C ILE A 158 5.11 19.95 -4.44
N GLU A 159 6.22 19.54 -5.04
CA GLU A 159 6.38 19.45 -6.49
C GLU A 159 5.79 18.11 -7.00
N LEU A 160 4.92 18.16 -8.01
CA LEU A 160 4.26 16.98 -8.57
C LEU A 160 4.97 16.48 -9.83
N PHE A 161 5.31 15.20 -9.86
CA PHE A 161 5.75 14.47 -11.04
C PHE A 161 4.77 13.36 -11.40
N ILE A 162 4.53 13.20 -12.71
CA ILE A 162 3.73 12.10 -13.23
C ILE A 162 4.66 11.05 -13.83
N GLY A 163 4.78 9.91 -13.16
CA GLY A 163 5.58 8.77 -13.63
C GLY A 163 4.85 7.93 -14.67
N ASP A 164 5.60 7.09 -15.38
CA ASP A 164 5.05 6.11 -16.32
C ASP A 164 4.65 4.83 -15.58
N HIS A 165 3.59 4.19 -16.08
CA HIS A 165 3.06 2.95 -15.52
C HIS A 165 2.30 2.21 -16.64
N PRO A 166 2.42 0.88 -16.78
CA PRO A 166 2.98 -0.07 -15.82
C PRO A 166 4.49 -0.31 -15.90
N LEU A 167 5.16 0.17 -16.94
CA LEU A 167 6.62 0.08 -17.10
C LEU A 167 7.25 1.48 -16.97
N PRO A 168 8.50 1.59 -16.46
CA PRO A 168 9.19 2.86 -16.37
C PRO A 168 9.50 3.41 -17.77
N GLY A 169 9.47 4.74 -17.88
CA GLY A 169 9.81 5.51 -19.06
C GLY A 169 10.50 6.83 -18.69
N GLU A 170 10.64 7.74 -19.65
CA GLU A 170 11.35 9.01 -19.45
C GLU A 170 10.80 9.86 -18.29
N ARG A 171 9.47 9.88 -18.11
CA ARG A 171 8.89 10.65 -16.99
C ARG A 171 9.21 10.00 -15.65
N SER A 172 9.30 8.68 -15.63
CA SER A 172 9.74 7.91 -14.46
C SER A 172 11.19 8.21 -14.08
N LEU A 173 12.06 8.35 -15.09
CA LEU A 173 13.46 8.74 -14.93
C LEU A 173 13.61 10.17 -14.43
N ALA A 174 12.83 11.10 -14.97
CA ALA A 174 12.80 12.48 -14.51
C ALA A 174 12.33 12.56 -13.05
N ALA A 175 11.27 11.83 -12.70
CA ALA A 175 10.78 11.74 -11.33
C ALA A 175 11.83 11.14 -10.38
N GLY A 176 12.52 10.06 -10.78
CA GLY A 176 13.56 9.43 -9.98
C GLY A 176 14.77 10.34 -9.72
N ARG A 177 15.24 11.04 -10.75
CA ARG A 177 16.29 12.07 -10.61
C ARG A 177 15.90 13.10 -9.57
N ARG A 178 14.71 13.68 -9.70
CA ARG A 178 14.23 14.71 -8.79
C ARG A 178 14.06 14.20 -7.36
N VAL A 179 13.55 12.99 -7.19
CA VAL A 179 13.40 12.35 -5.87
C VAL A 179 14.75 12.21 -5.18
N LEU A 180 15.80 11.78 -5.88
CA LEU A 180 17.15 11.71 -5.28
C LEU A 180 17.74 13.08 -4.98
N GLU A 181 17.52 14.08 -5.82
CA GLU A 181 17.96 15.46 -5.53
C GLU A 181 17.34 15.99 -4.24
N VAL A 182 16.02 15.84 -4.09
CA VAL A 182 15.29 16.24 -2.88
C VAL A 182 15.77 15.45 -1.66
N ALA A 183 16.00 14.15 -1.80
CA ALA A 183 16.53 13.31 -0.73
C ALA A 183 17.91 13.75 -0.24
N ARG A 184 18.82 14.08 -1.17
CA ARG A 184 20.17 14.57 -0.86
C ARG A 184 20.16 15.97 -0.26
N ALA A 185 19.24 16.81 -0.71
CA ALA A 185 19.08 18.17 -0.20
C ALA A 185 18.37 18.22 1.16
N ALA A 186 17.62 17.17 1.52
CA ALA A 186 16.86 17.12 2.77
C ALA A 186 17.77 17.34 3.98
N ARG A 187 17.43 18.34 4.79
CA ARG A 187 18.09 18.64 6.07
C ARG A 187 17.11 18.34 7.20
N GLY A 188 17.58 17.69 8.26
CA GLY A 188 16.73 17.35 9.40
C GLY A 188 15.81 16.17 9.13
N ARG A 189 14.49 16.36 9.29
CA ARG A 189 13.50 15.28 9.23
C ARG A 189 13.00 15.08 7.80
N CYS A 190 13.24 13.90 7.25
CA CYS A 190 12.71 13.45 5.98
C CYS A 190 11.63 12.38 6.20
N ILE A 191 10.48 12.51 5.53
CA ILE A 191 9.36 11.58 5.60
C ILE A 191 9.13 10.99 4.21
N ALA A 192 9.40 9.70 4.07
CA ALA A 192 9.07 8.94 2.87
C ALA A 192 7.66 8.34 2.99
N LEU A 193 6.78 8.69 2.04
CA LEU A 193 5.38 8.25 1.97
C LEU A 193 5.22 7.33 0.74
N ILE A 194 5.20 6.02 0.95
CA ILE A 194 5.28 5.03 -0.13
C ILE A 194 3.96 4.29 -0.29
N SER A 195 3.53 4.09 -1.53
CA SER A 195 2.34 3.31 -1.86
C SER A 195 2.51 2.50 -3.15
N GLY A 196 1.51 1.67 -3.47
CA GLY A 196 1.46 0.85 -4.66
C GLY A 196 1.72 1.59 -5.98
N GLY A 197 2.33 0.89 -6.93
CA GLY A 197 2.70 1.43 -8.26
C GLY A 197 4.04 2.16 -8.32
N GLY A 198 4.69 2.44 -7.18
CA GLY A 198 5.93 3.22 -7.14
C GLY A 198 7.11 2.63 -7.91
N SER A 199 7.15 1.31 -8.12
CA SER A 199 8.26 0.64 -8.81
C SER A 199 8.43 1.11 -10.26
N ALA A 200 7.32 1.41 -10.95
CA ALA A 200 7.34 1.93 -12.32
C ALA A 200 7.39 3.45 -12.34
N LEU A 201 6.60 4.10 -11.46
CA LEU A 201 6.42 5.56 -11.46
C LEU A 201 7.69 6.35 -11.13
N CYS A 202 8.59 5.77 -10.34
CA CYS A 202 9.81 6.43 -9.88
C CYS A 202 10.99 5.48 -10.08
N GLU A 203 11.85 5.81 -11.03
CA GLU A 203 13.00 4.99 -11.39
C GLU A 203 14.21 5.86 -11.68
N LEU A 204 15.38 5.37 -11.28
CA LEU A 204 16.65 5.94 -11.70
C LEU A 204 17.64 4.80 -11.83
N PRO A 205 18.07 4.43 -13.04
CA PRO A 205 19.07 3.40 -13.20
C PRO A 205 20.39 3.77 -12.50
N VAL A 206 21.14 2.75 -12.09
CA VAL A 206 22.54 2.94 -11.69
C VAL A 206 23.39 3.37 -12.91
N PRO A 207 24.53 4.06 -12.70
CA PRO A 207 25.44 4.38 -13.80
C PRO A 207 25.82 3.13 -14.60
N GLY A 208 25.83 3.24 -15.93
CA GLY A 208 26.09 2.11 -16.84
C GLY A 208 24.85 1.31 -17.24
N ILE A 209 23.67 1.60 -16.67
CA ILE A 209 22.40 0.97 -17.04
C ILE A 209 21.48 1.99 -17.72
N GLY A 210 20.96 1.63 -18.89
CA GLY A 210 20.01 2.45 -19.66
C GLY A 210 18.54 2.11 -19.40
N LEU A 211 17.63 2.93 -19.94
CA LEU A 211 16.18 2.70 -19.88
C LEU A 211 15.80 1.43 -20.64
N GLU A 212 16.47 1.16 -21.76
CA GLU A 212 16.21 0.02 -22.62
C GLU A 212 16.41 -1.30 -21.87
N LEU A 213 17.47 -1.42 -21.07
CA LEU A 213 17.69 -2.63 -20.26
C LEU A 213 16.62 -2.78 -19.17
N LEU A 214 16.24 -1.69 -18.50
CA LEU A 214 15.16 -1.73 -17.50
C LEU A 214 13.84 -2.23 -18.09
N GLN A 215 13.48 -1.75 -19.29
CA GLN A 215 12.26 -2.15 -19.97
C GLN A 215 12.34 -3.59 -20.50
N ARG A 216 13.44 -3.98 -21.16
CA ARG A 216 13.67 -5.35 -21.64
C ARG A 216 13.62 -6.37 -20.50
N ALA A 217 14.38 -6.12 -19.44
CA ALA A 217 14.40 -7.01 -18.27
C ALA A 217 13.04 -7.04 -17.57
N GLY A 218 12.39 -5.88 -17.43
CA GLY A 218 11.06 -5.78 -16.82
C GLY A 218 10.01 -6.59 -17.56
N ALA A 219 9.96 -6.51 -18.90
CA ALA A 219 9.03 -7.26 -19.73
C ALA A 219 9.35 -8.77 -19.71
N ALA A 220 10.61 -9.14 -19.98
CA ALA A 220 11.02 -10.54 -20.07
C ALA A 220 10.80 -11.32 -18.75
N LEU A 221 11.06 -10.70 -17.60
CA LEU A 221 10.82 -11.34 -16.30
C LEU A 221 9.33 -11.52 -15.99
N LEU A 222 8.50 -10.55 -16.38
CA LEU A 222 7.04 -10.66 -16.20
C LEU A 222 6.45 -11.73 -17.12
N ASP A 223 6.80 -11.69 -18.40
CA ASP A 223 6.31 -12.62 -19.42
C ASP A 223 6.83 -14.05 -19.18
N GLY A 224 8.06 -14.17 -18.66
CA GLY A 224 8.69 -15.44 -18.29
C GLY A 224 8.18 -16.03 -16.97
N GLY A 225 7.29 -15.35 -16.25
CA GLY A 225 6.73 -15.85 -15.00
C GLY A 225 7.72 -15.89 -13.83
N ALA A 226 8.72 -14.98 -13.82
CA ALA A 226 9.64 -14.84 -12.69
C ALA A 226 8.88 -14.54 -11.39
N SER A 227 9.42 -15.05 -10.28
CA SER A 227 8.85 -14.76 -8.96
C SER A 227 8.97 -13.25 -8.64
N ILE A 228 8.08 -12.76 -7.77
CA ILE A 228 8.12 -11.34 -7.37
C ILE A 228 9.42 -11.01 -6.62
N GLU A 229 9.99 -11.99 -5.93
CA GLU A 229 11.29 -11.92 -5.27
C GLU A 229 12.41 -11.72 -6.29
N GLU A 230 12.46 -12.51 -7.36
CA GLU A 230 13.46 -12.39 -8.44
C GLU A 230 13.34 -11.05 -9.17
N ILE A 231 12.11 -10.66 -9.54
CA ILE A 231 11.85 -9.37 -10.19
C ILE A 231 12.35 -8.22 -9.32
N ASN A 232 12.05 -8.24 -8.03
CA ASN A 232 12.46 -7.18 -7.12
C ASN A 232 13.96 -7.19 -6.80
N LEU A 233 14.61 -8.35 -6.83
CA LEU A 233 16.05 -8.48 -6.69
C LEU A 233 16.76 -7.83 -7.87
N VAL A 234 16.38 -8.20 -9.10
CA VAL A 234 16.91 -7.58 -10.34
C VAL A 234 16.66 -6.08 -10.33
N ARG A 235 15.41 -5.64 -10.10
CA ARG A 235 15.06 -4.21 -10.05
C ARG A 235 15.88 -3.42 -9.03
N SER A 236 16.22 -4.02 -7.89
CA SER A 236 17.04 -3.33 -6.87
C SER A 236 18.51 -3.19 -7.25
N HIS A 237 19.06 -4.05 -8.12
CA HIS A 237 20.43 -3.92 -8.61
C HIS A 237 20.54 -2.95 -9.77
N LEU A 238 19.50 -2.87 -10.60
CA LEU A 238 19.48 -1.94 -11.74
C LEU A 238 19.15 -0.50 -11.34
N SER A 239 18.72 -0.24 -10.10
CA SER A 239 18.18 1.05 -9.66
C SER A 239 18.98 1.69 -8.53
N ALA A 240 19.24 2.99 -8.66
CA ALA A 240 19.83 3.83 -7.62
C ALA A 240 18.84 4.21 -6.50
N ILE A 241 17.53 3.99 -6.70
CA ILE A 241 16.48 4.36 -5.74
C ILE A 241 15.98 3.15 -4.93
N LYS A 242 15.81 2.00 -5.59
CA LYS A 242 15.20 0.80 -4.99
C LYS A 242 16.14 0.10 -4.01
N GLY A 243 15.63 -0.86 -3.23
CA GLY A 243 16.44 -1.65 -2.28
C GLY A 243 17.20 -0.79 -1.27
N GLY A 244 16.56 0.25 -0.73
CA GLY A 244 17.15 1.20 0.21
C GLY A 244 18.00 2.29 -0.43
N GLY A 245 18.04 2.42 -1.75
CA GLY A 245 18.80 3.47 -2.45
C GLY A 245 18.39 4.89 -2.06
N LEU A 246 17.07 5.13 -1.93
CA LEU A 246 16.56 6.39 -1.41
C LEU A 246 16.98 6.64 0.03
N ALA A 247 16.97 5.61 0.88
CA ALA A 247 17.42 5.77 2.27
C ALA A 247 18.90 6.14 2.36
N ARG A 248 19.75 5.56 1.51
CA ARG A 248 21.18 5.90 1.43
C ARG A 248 21.44 7.33 0.96
N ALA A 249 20.51 7.92 0.21
CA ALA A 249 20.64 9.30 -0.28
C ALA A 249 20.27 10.36 0.78
N VAL A 250 19.53 10.00 1.82
CA VAL A 250 19.10 10.92 2.89
C VAL A 250 20.19 11.01 3.95
N SER A 251 20.66 12.23 4.24
CA SER A 251 21.70 12.47 5.27
C SER A 251 21.14 12.64 6.69
N GLY A 252 19.82 12.85 6.82
CA GLY A 252 19.15 13.15 8.10
C GLY A 252 18.26 12.02 8.64
N ASP A 253 17.37 12.38 9.57
CA ASP A 253 16.38 11.47 10.14
C ASP A 253 15.36 11.06 9.07
N LEU A 254 15.39 9.80 8.63
CA LEU A 254 14.40 9.26 7.70
C LEU A 254 13.32 8.45 8.42
N GLU A 255 12.06 8.86 8.23
CA GLU A 255 10.88 8.12 8.65
C GLU A 255 10.14 7.62 7.39
N THR A 256 9.90 6.31 7.29
CA THR A 256 9.17 5.72 6.16
C THR A 256 7.79 5.29 6.60
N TRP A 257 6.76 5.67 5.86
CA TRP A 257 5.40 5.17 6.01
C TRP A 257 4.92 4.54 4.70
N VAL A 258 4.34 3.35 4.80
CA VAL A 258 3.94 2.55 3.64
C VAL A 258 2.45 2.24 3.71
N ILE A 259 1.72 2.49 2.62
CA ILE A 259 0.39 1.92 2.37
C ILE A 259 0.58 0.73 1.43
N SER A 260 0.39 -0.48 1.97
CA SER A 260 0.59 -1.73 1.25
C SER A 260 -0.64 -2.15 0.48
N ASP A 261 -0.49 -2.36 -0.83
CA ASP A 261 -1.44 -3.07 -1.70
C ASP A 261 -1.00 -4.53 -1.99
N VAL A 262 0.18 -4.93 -1.49
CA VAL A 262 0.65 -6.31 -1.52
C VAL A 262 0.17 -7.04 -0.26
N GLY A 263 -0.14 -8.34 -0.42
CA GLY A 263 -0.75 -9.19 0.62
C GLY A 263 0.17 -9.45 1.83
N PRO A 264 0.40 -10.71 2.26
CA PRO A 264 1.23 -11.01 3.43
C PRO A 264 2.73 -10.68 3.25
N ALA A 265 3.13 -10.24 2.05
CA ALA A 265 4.48 -9.80 1.75
C ALA A 265 4.85 -8.54 2.57
N GLY A 266 6.10 -8.45 3.00
CA GLY A 266 6.58 -7.32 3.80
C GLY A 266 6.62 -6.00 3.02
N PRO A 267 6.73 -4.86 3.73
CA PRO A 267 6.76 -3.54 3.13
C PRO A 267 7.90 -3.29 2.14
N GLU A 268 8.98 -4.07 2.23
CA GLU A 268 10.11 -4.03 1.32
C GLU A 268 9.70 -4.32 -0.13
N VAL A 269 8.58 -5.03 -0.33
CA VAL A 269 8.07 -5.33 -1.68
C VAL A 269 7.39 -4.10 -2.29
N VAL A 270 6.79 -3.23 -1.48
CA VAL A 270 6.04 -2.06 -1.97
C VAL A 270 6.99 -1.07 -2.62
N ALA A 271 6.70 -0.69 -3.86
CA ALA A 271 7.56 0.16 -4.69
C ALA A 271 9.01 -0.36 -4.80
N SER A 272 9.21 -1.67 -4.62
CA SER A 272 10.54 -2.29 -4.54
C SER A 272 11.42 -1.68 -3.42
N GLY A 273 10.81 -1.25 -2.32
CA GLY A 273 11.50 -0.93 -1.05
C GLY A 273 12.53 0.18 -1.18
N PRO A 274 12.17 1.39 -1.64
CA PRO A 274 13.14 2.45 -1.90
C PRO A 274 13.92 2.88 -0.64
N THR A 275 13.29 2.77 0.54
CA THR A 275 13.91 3.12 1.83
C THR A 275 14.23 1.93 2.71
N ILE A 276 14.01 0.70 2.23
CA ILE A 276 14.23 -0.53 2.99
C ILE A 276 15.39 -1.28 2.33
N PRO A 277 16.56 -1.36 2.98
CA PRO A 277 17.72 -2.05 2.42
C PRO A 277 17.39 -3.49 2.07
N ARG A 278 17.90 -3.93 0.91
CA ARG A 278 17.93 -5.34 0.52
C ARG A 278 19.39 -5.82 0.45
N PRO A 279 19.65 -7.10 0.80
CA PRO A 279 20.96 -7.70 0.53
C PRO A 279 21.32 -7.59 -0.94
N ARG A 280 22.56 -7.20 -1.24
CA ARG A 280 23.10 -7.26 -2.60
C ARG A 280 23.52 -8.70 -2.91
N ASN A 281 23.19 -9.16 -4.11
CA ASN A 281 23.58 -10.45 -4.65
C ASN A 281 23.68 -10.33 -6.18
N PRO A 282 24.78 -9.76 -6.69
CA PRO A 282 24.97 -9.53 -8.12
C PRO A 282 25.04 -10.84 -8.90
N GLU A 283 25.65 -11.88 -8.33
CA GLU A 283 25.76 -13.21 -8.94
C GLU A 283 24.38 -13.79 -9.25
N ARG A 284 23.46 -13.75 -8.28
CA ARG A 284 22.08 -14.21 -8.49
C ARG A 284 21.33 -13.36 -9.51
N VAL A 285 21.59 -12.05 -9.58
CA VAL A 285 20.96 -11.20 -10.59
C VAL A 285 21.43 -11.56 -12.00
N LEU A 286 22.72 -11.77 -12.18
CA LEU A 286 23.27 -12.20 -13.47
C LEU A 286 22.71 -13.57 -13.88
N GLU A 287 22.64 -14.52 -12.94
CA GLU A 287 22.01 -15.83 -13.17
C GLU A 287 20.55 -15.70 -13.62
N ILE A 288 19.75 -14.89 -12.92
CA ILE A 288 18.35 -14.63 -13.31
C ILE A 288 18.30 -14.05 -14.72
N LEU A 289 19.08 -13.01 -15.02
CA LEU A 289 19.06 -12.37 -16.33
C LEU A 289 19.46 -13.35 -17.46
N ASP A 290 20.42 -14.23 -17.22
CA ASP A 290 20.83 -15.25 -18.18
C ASP A 290 19.74 -16.35 -18.35
N VAL A 291 19.09 -16.80 -17.25
CA VAL A 291 17.97 -17.77 -17.30
C VAL A 291 16.79 -17.25 -18.13
N TYR A 292 16.49 -15.96 -18.02
CA TYR A 292 15.42 -15.31 -18.80
C TYR A 292 15.89 -14.79 -20.17
N GLY A 293 17.12 -15.12 -20.60
CA GLY A 293 17.63 -14.82 -21.92
C GLY A 293 17.81 -13.33 -22.22
N ILE A 294 18.11 -12.51 -21.21
CA ILE A 294 18.28 -11.07 -21.34
C ILE A 294 19.76 -10.79 -21.67
N PRO A 295 20.11 -10.41 -22.91
CA PRO A 295 21.50 -10.12 -23.25
C PRO A 295 21.97 -8.86 -22.54
N LEU A 296 23.20 -8.93 -22.03
CA LEU A 296 23.89 -7.84 -21.36
C LEU A 296 25.22 -7.54 -22.06
N SER A 297 25.50 -6.26 -22.26
CA SER A 297 26.82 -5.77 -22.67
C SER A 297 27.86 -5.99 -21.55
N PHE A 298 29.13 -5.84 -21.88
CA PHE A 298 30.21 -5.88 -20.89
C PHE A 298 30.01 -4.81 -19.80
N GLU A 299 29.63 -3.59 -20.21
CA GLU A 299 29.39 -2.46 -19.29
C GLU A 299 28.19 -2.71 -18.38
N GLU A 300 27.10 -3.28 -18.92
CA GLU A 300 25.90 -3.62 -18.14
C GLU A 300 26.20 -4.70 -17.10
N ARG A 301 26.98 -5.73 -17.46
CA ARG A 301 27.43 -6.77 -16.50
C ARG A 301 28.31 -6.17 -15.40
N ALA A 302 29.25 -5.29 -15.76
CA ALA A 302 30.12 -4.61 -14.81
C ALA A 302 29.36 -3.68 -13.86
N ALA A 303 28.30 -3.02 -14.33
CA ALA A 303 27.46 -2.15 -13.50
C ALA A 303 26.57 -2.92 -12.49
N ILE A 304 26.23 -4.17 -12.80
CA ILE A 304 25.42 -5.04 -11.91
C ILE A 304 26.28 -5.64 -10.79
N ALA A 305 27.54 -5.96 -11.08
CA ALA A 305 28.53 -6.51 -10.15
C ALA A 305 28.71 -5.63 -8.88
#